data_AF-A0A108U4S4-F1
#
_entry.id   AF-A0A108U4S4-F1
#
_cell.length_a   1.000
_cell.length_b   1.000
_cell.length_c   1.000
_cell.angle_alpha   90.00
_cell.angle_beta   90.00
_cell.angle_gamma   90.00
#
_symmetry.space_group_name_H-M   'P 1'
#
loop_
_entity.id
_entity.type
_entity.pdbx_description
1 polymer ?
#
loop_
_entity_poly.entity_id
_entity_poly.type
_entity_poly.pdbx_seq_one_letter_code
_entity_poly.pdbx_strand_id
1 'polypeptide(L)'
;MHVSAFRRGGARPRVNELVSFEIRIKPDGKKEAINVMRAGEASRPTRGRSTRDAAAPRSGLIGSALSLAAVAAIGLVGYNHYFGHRDAMTAPMAESAGAAAVSDRHRALPRSSPESAAASSRTRPTFVCDGRIHCSQMSSCEEARFFVRHCPNTEMDGDGDGEPCESQCGH
;
A
#
# COMPACT_ATOMS: atom_id res chain seq x y z
N MET A 1 26.58 39.30 6.45
CA MET A 1 27.36 38.19 5.86
C MET A 1 28.75 38.22 6.48
N HIS A 2 29.17 37.18 7.20
CA HIS A 2 30.50 37.11 7.82
C HIS A 2 31.42 36.26 6.96
N VAL A 3 32.71 36.61 6.84
CA VAL A 3 33.68 35.91 5.97
C VAL A 3 33.87 34.44 6.38
N SER A 4 33.53 34.09 7.62
CA SER A 4 33.53 32.70 8.12
C SER A 4 32.40 31.82 7.57
N ALA A 5 31.39 32.39 6.91
CA ALA A 5 30.27 31.64 6.33
C ALA A 5 30.62 30.98 4.98
N PHE A 6 31.77 31.33 4.39
CA PHE A 6 32.31 30.67 3.21
C PHE A 6 32.98 29.35 3.62
N ARG A 7 32.86 28.30 2.78
CA ARG A 7 33.54 27.03 3.05
C ARG A 7 35.05 27.23 3.19
N ARG A 8 35.65 26.58 4.20
CA ARG A 8 37.09 26.64 4.48
C ARG A 8 37.88 26.26 3.22
N GLY A 9 38.78 27.15 2.78
CA GLY A 9 39.58 26.99 1.56
C GLY A 9 39.14 27.84 0.36
N GLY A 10 38.02 28.58 0.47
CA GLY A 10 37.59 29.52 -0.57
C GLY A 10 38.38 30.83 -0.59
N ALA A 11 38.68 31.34 -1.78
CA ALA A 11 39.24 32.68 -1.98
C ALA A 11 38.32 33.78 -1.39
N ARG A 12 38.90 34.90 -0.94
CA ARG A 12 38.14 36.05 -0.41
C ARG A 12 37.04 36.48 -1.40
N PRO A 13 35.81 36.76 -0.93
CA PRO A 13 34.70 37.16 -1.80
C PRO A 13 34.99 38.47 -2.50
N ARG A 14 34.52 38.60 -3.75
CA ARG A 14 34.63 39.84 -4.53
C ARG A 14 33.31 40.62 -4.49
N VAL A 15 33.40 41.93 -4.64
CA VAL A 15 32.21 42.78 -4.81
C VAL A 15 31.56 42.43 -6.15
N ASN A 16 30.22 42.36 -6.18
CA ASN A 16 29.39 41.95 -7.33
C ASN A 16 29.52 40.47 -7.75
N GLU A 17 29.78 39.58 -6.79
CA GLU A 17 29.78 38.13 -7.00
C GLU A 17 28.38 37.53 -6.72
N LEU A 18 27.85 36.74 -7.67
CA LEU A 18 26.59 36.03 -7.47
C LEU A 18 26.81 34.79 -6.58
N VAL A 19 26.09 34.75 -5.46
CA VAL A 19 26.16 33.66 -4.49
C VAL A 19 24.77 33.18 -4.11
N SER A 20 24.62 31.88 -3.83
CA SER A 20 23.43 31.31 -3.18
C SER A 20 23.74 31.07 -1.70
N PHE A 21 22.74 31.21 -0.85
CA PHE A 21 22.88 31.01 0.59
C PHE A 21 21.55 30.62 1.22
N GLU A 22 21.61 30.04 2.40
CA GLU A 22 20.45 29.69 3.22
C GLU A 22 20.40 30.60 4.44
N ILE A 23 19.21 31.08 4.81
CA ILE A 23 19.04 31.97 5.97
C ILE A 23 18.60 31.15 7.17
N ARG A 24 19.38 31.20 8.24
CA ARG A 24 19.00 30.66 9.55
C ARG A 24 18.76 31.82 10.52
N ILE A 25 17.68 31.75 11.30
CA ILE A 25 17.43 32.68 12.40
C ILE A 25 18.03 32.07 13.67
N LYS A 26 18.95 32.79 14.29
CA LYS A 26 19.55 32.40 15.57
C LYS A 26 18.54 32.59 16.71
N PRO A 27 18.76 31.96 17.89
CA PRO A 27 17.94 32.18 19.07
C PRO A 27 17.87 33.64 19.52
N ASP A 28 18.86 34.46 19.15
CA ASP A 28 18.90 35.90 19.40
C ASP A 28 18.09 36.72 18.37
N GLY A 29 17.33 36.07 17.48
CA GLY A 29 16.52 36.69 16.42
C GLY A 29 17.33 37.19 15.22
N LYS A 30 18.66 37.07 15.22
CA LYS A 30 19.49 37.56 14.11
C LYS A 30 19.48 36.59 12.95
N LYS A 31 19.37 37.14 11.73
CA LYS A 31 19.50 36.38 10.49
C LYS A 31 20.97 36.12 10.20
N GLU A 32 21.35 34.86 10.12
CA GLU A 32 22.66 34.40 9.68
C GLU A 32 22.52 33.68 8.35
N ALA A 33 23.42 33.98 7.43
CA ALA A 33 23.53 33.20 6.21
C ALA A 33 24.50 32.05 6.42
N ILE A 34 24.04 30.84 6.14
CA ILE A 34 24.81 29.61 6.17
C ILE A 34 24.88 29.04 4.76
N ASN A 35 25.84 28.12 4.54
CA ASN A 35 26.00 27.42 3.26
C ASN A 35 26.13 28.36 2.05
N VAL A 36 26.96 29.42 2.15
CA VAL A 36 27.18 30.33 1.02
C VAL A 36 27.96 29.60 -0.09
N MET A 37 27.40 29.55 -1.30
CA MET A 37 27.97 28.89 -2.48
C MET A 37 28.09 29.90 -3.64
N ARG A 38 29.12 29.76 -4.48
CA ARG A 38 29.34 30.62 -5.66
C ARG A 38 28.55 30.11 -6.86
N ALA A 39 27.97 31.01 -7.64
CA ALA A 39 27.35 30.66 -8.91
C ALA A 39 28.37 30.00 -9.86
N GLY A 40 28.10 28.77 -10.31
CA GLY A 40 28.99 27.99 -11.16
C GLY A 40 29.91 27.01 -10.42
N GLU A 41 29.98 27.07 -9.08
CA GLU A 41 30.51 25.97 -8.28
C GLU A 41 29.42 24.89 -8.20
N ALA A 42 29.24 24.15 -9.29
CA ALA A 42 28.47 22.93 -9.29
C ALA A 42 28.91 22.15 -8.04
N SER A 43 27.95 21.74 -7.21
CA SER A 43 28.16 20.88 -6.05
C SER A 43 29.05 19.73 -6.48
N ARG A 44 30.37 19.89 -6.38
CA ARG A 44 31.27 18.76 -6.42
C ARG A 44 30.80 18.01 -5.21
N PRO A 45 30.22 16.80 -5.37
CA PRO A 45 30.03 15.97 -4.22
C PRO A 45 31.42 15.97 -3.59
N THR A 46 31.51 16.43 -2.35
CA THR A 46 32.58 15.97 -1.48
C THR A 46 32.48 14.48 -1.63
N ARG A 47 33.31 13.93 -2.52
CA ARG A 47 33.55 12.51 -2.67
C ARG A 47 34.15 12.24 -1.31
N GLY A 48 33.26 11.93 -0.36
CA GLY A 48 33.63 11.40 0.92
C GLY A 48 34.58 10.30 0.51
N ARG A 49 35.85 10.46 0.88
CA ARG A 49 36.82 9.40 0.77
C ARG A 49 36.20 8.29 1.60
N SER A 50 35.46 7.42 0.92
CA SER A 50 34.92 6.19 1.43
C SER A 50 36.12 5.28 1.61
N THR A 51 36.96 5.58 2.60
CA THR A 51 37.77 4.57 3.26
C THR A 51 36.84 3.87 4.23
N ARG A 52 35.89 3.16 3.64
CA ARG A 52 35.41 1.91 4.17
C ARG A 52 35.45 0.98 2.98
N ASP A 53 36.66 0.48 2.71
CA ASP A 53 36.83 -0.94 2.43
C ASP A 53 36.24 -1.73 3.60
N ALA A 54 34.91 -1.67 3.77
CA ALA A 54 34.19 -2.67 4.52
C ALA A 54 34.03 -3.79 3.52
N ALA A 55 34.96 -4.74 3.61
CA ALA A 55 34.89 -6.03 2.96
C ALA A 55 33.42 -6.47 2.88
N ALA A 56 32.92 -6.65 1.65
CA ALA A 56 31.64 -7.30 1.44
C ALA A 56 31.67 -8.61 2.26
N PRO A 57 30.78 -8.80 3.25
CA PRO A 57 30.74 -10.07 3.93
C PRO A 57 30.35 -11.08 2.87
N ARG A 58 31.25 -12.04 2.64
CA ARG A 58 30.97 -13.24 1.86
C ARG A 58 29.95 -14.03 2.68
N SER A 59 28.70 -13.60 2.71
CA SER A 59 27.58 -14.39 3.24
C SER A 59 27.35 -15.50 2.24
N GLY A 60 28.17 -16.55 2.42
CA GLY A 60 28.20 -17.73 1.59
C GLY A 60 26.79 -18.29 1.45
N LEU A 61 26.55 -18.86 0.26
CA LEU A 61 25.53 -19.82 -0.20
C LEU A 61 24.34 -20.12 0.74
N ILE A 62 24.54 -20.31 2.04
CA ILE A 62 23.53 -20.46 3.09
C ILE A 62 22.60 -19.23 3.19
N GLY A 63 23.13 -18.00 3.12
CA GLY A 63 22.30 -16.79 3.15
C GLY A 63 21.38 -16.68 1.94
N SER A 64 21.93 -17.00 0.76
CA SER A 64 21.18 -17.06 -0.50
C SER A 64 20.15 -18.21 -0.51
N ALA A 65 20.50 -19.36 0.04
CA ALA A 65 19.59 -20.51 0.15
C ALA A 65 18.40 -20.21 1.07
N LEU A 66 18.60 -19.51 2.19
CA LEU A 66 17.51 -19.07 3.07
C LEU A 66 16.59 -18.05 2.39
N SER A 67 17.15 -17.10 1.62
CA SER A 67 16.34 -16.17 0.83
C SER A 67 15.53 -16.86 -0.26
N LEU A 68 16.14 -17.80 -1.00
CA LEU A 68 15.46 -18.60 -2.02
C LEU A 68 14.37 -19.49 -1.40
N ALA A 69 14.66 -20.12 -0.25
CA ALA A 69 13.68 -20.91 0.48
C ALA A 69 12.50 -20.06 0.98
N ALA A 70 12.75 -18.85 1.47
CA ALA A 70 11.71 -17.93 1.89
C ALA A 70 10.81 -17.51 0.71
N VAL A 71 11.41 -17.17 -0.44
CA VAL A 71 10.65 -16.82 -1.66
C VAL A 71 9.83 -18.02 -2.16
N ALA A 72 10.41 -19.22 -2.17
CA ALA A 72 9.71 -20.45 -2.54
C ALA A 72 8.56 -20.77 -1.56
N ALA A 73 8.76 -20.59 -0.25
CA ALA A 73 7.73 -20.81 0.76
C ALA A 73 6.56 -19.83 0.60
N ILE A 74 6.85 -18.53 0.40
CA ILE A 74 5.82 -17.52 0.13
C ILE A 74 5.06 -17.84 -1.16
N GLY A 75 5.78 -18.24 -2.21
CA GLY A 75 5.19 -18.67 -3.48
C GLY A 75 4.26 -19.87 -3.33
N LEU A 76 4.67 -20.90 -2.57
CA LEU A 76 3.85 -22.09 -2.31
C LEU A 76 2.61 -21.77 -1.47
N VAL A 77 2.74 -20.96 -0.42
CA VAL A 77 1.61 -20.53 0.41
C VAL A 77 0.61 -19.72 -0.41
N GLY A 78 1.09 -18.75 -1.20
CA GLY A 78 0.24 -17.95 -2.08
C GLY A 78 -0.44 -18.80 -3.16
N TYR A 79 0.29 -19.76 -3.76
CA TYR A 79 -0.25 -20.68 -4.75
C TYR A 79 -1.37 -21.56 -4.16
N ASN A 80 -1.14 -22.16 -2.98
CA ASN A 80 -2.13 -23.02 -2.34
C ASN A 80 -3.36 -22.24 -1.84
N HIS A 81 -3.19 -20.99 -1.39
CA HIS A 81 -4.33 -20.14 -1.04
C HIS A 81 -5.15 -19.75 -2.28
N TYR A 82 -4.48 -19.43 -3.40
CA TYR A 82 -5.14 -19.03 -4.64
C TYR A 82 -5.84 -20.20 -5.35
N PHE A 83 -5.20 -21.38 -5.42
CA PHE A 83 -5.75 -22.57 -6.03
C PHE A 83 -6.63 -23.41 -5.09
N GLY A 84 -6.40 -23.38 -3.77
CA GLY A 84 -7.29 -24.04 -2.79
C GLY A 84 -8.69 -23.43 -2.76
N HIS A 85 -8.84 -22.14 -3.08
CA HIS A 85 -10.15 -21.54 -3.33
C HIS A 85 -10.81 -22.00 -4.66
N ARG A 86 -10.05 -22.61 -5.58
CA ARG A 86 -10.55 -23.17 -6.84
C ARG A 86 -10.91 -24.65 -6.73
N ASP A 87 -10.13 -25.44 -5.97
CA ASP A 87 -10.40 -26.87 -5.77
C ASP A 87 -11.67 -27.14 -4.95
N ALA A 88 -12.14 -26.14 -4.18
CA ALA A 88 -13.45 -26.19 -3.53
C ALA A 88 -14.65 -26.20 -4.50
N MET A 89 -14.45 -26.02 -5.81
CA MET A 89 -15.51 -26.13 -6.83
C MET A 89 -15.40 -27.35 -7.75
N THR A 90 -14.39 -28.21 -7.57
CA THR A 90 -14.25 -29.45 -8.35
C THR A 90 -13.75 -30.59 -7.47
N ALA A 91 -14.57 -31.02 -6.52
CA ALA A 91 -14.47 -32.39 -6.01
C ALA A 91 -14.99 -33.34 -7.11
N PRO A 92 -14.18 -34.28 -7.65
CA PRO A 92 -14.71 -35.35 -8.49
C PRO A 92 -15.54 -36.27 -7.61
N MET A 93 -16.83 -36.39 -7.93
CA MET A 93 -17.69 -37.40 -7.35
C MET A 93 -17.18 -38.77 -7.79
N ALA A 94 -16.41 -39.42 -6.94
CA ALA A 94 -16.13 -40.84 -7.05
C ALA A 94 -16.71 -41.53 -5.80
N GLU A 95 -17.66 -42.42 -6.06
CA GLU A 95 -18.01 -43.60 -5.27
C GLU A 95 -18.96 -43.42 -4.06
N SER A 96 -20.25 -43.62 -4.31
CA SER A 96 -21.03 -44.56 -3.50
C SER A 96 -22.11 -45.23 -4.35
N ALA A 97 -21.70 -46.28 -5.07
CA ALA A 97 -22.63 -47.31 -5.49
C ALA A 97 -22.86 -48.22 -4.28
N GLY A 98 -24.05 -48.13 -3.66
CA GLY A 98 -24.40 -49.03 -2.57
C GLY A 98 -25.76 -48.75 -1.95
N ALA A 99 -26.68 -49.67 -2.20
CA ALA A 99 -27.96 -49.89 -1.51
C ALA A 99 -29.15 -48.97 -1.87
N ALA A 100 -29.82 -49.38 -2.94
CA ALA A 100 -31.26 -49.27 -3.05
C ALA A 100 -31.96 -49.84 -1.80
N ALA A 101 -32.84 -49.06 -1.19
CA ALA A 101 -33.98 -49.57 -0.43
C ALA A 101 -35.14 -48.59 -0.55
N VAL A 102 -36.22 -49.11 -1.10
CA VAL A 102 -37.48 -48.46 -1.46
C VAL A 102 -38.23 -48.00 -0.21
N SER A 103 -38.77 -46.78 -0.23
CA SER A 103 -40.09 -46.53 0.37
C SER A 103 -40.83 -45.46 -0.42
N ASP A 104 -41.67 -45.98 -1.29
CA ASP A 104 -42.77 -45.32 -1.99
C ASP A 104 -43.71 -44.59 -1.00
N ARG A 105 -44.38 -43.55 -1.54
CA ARG A 105 -45.57 -42.81 -1.04
C ARG A 105 -45.29 -41.41 -0.48
N HIS A 106 -45.32 -40.42 -1.37
CA HIS A 106 -46.51 -39.58 -1.52
C HIS A 106 -46.47 -38.81 -2.84
N ARG A 107 -47.34 -39.23 -3.77
CA ARG A 107 -47.69 -38.54 -5.00
C ARG A 107 -48.61 -37.37 -4.67
N ALA A 108 -48.18 -36.15 -4.96
CA ALA A 108 -49.05 -35.03 -5.32
C ALA A 108 -48.23 -33.91 -5.99
N LEU A 109 -48.25 -33.88 -7.31
CA LEU A 109 -48.10 -32.65 -8.09
C LEU A 109 -49.45 -32.42 -8.79
N PRO A 110 -49.88 -31.16 -8.90
CA PRO A 110 -49.66 -30.52 -10.19
C PRO A 110 -49.23 -29.04 -10.11
N ARG A 111 -48.18 -28.73 -10.88
CA ARG A 111 -48.13 -27.69 -11.93
C ARG A 111 -48.79 -26.32 -11.66
N SER A 112 -47.97 -25.30 -11.43
CA SER A 112 -48.17 -23.94 -11.96
C SER A 112 -46.91 -23.07 -11.89
N SER A 113 -46.49 -22.61 -13.07
CA SER A 113 -45.86 -21.32 -13.42
C SER A 113 -44.49 -20.89 -12.83
N PRO A 114 -43.49 -20.56 -13.69
CA PRO A 114 -42.28 -19.88 -13.29
C PRO A 114 -42.51 -18.36 -13.37
N GLU A 115 -43.05 -17.76 -12.32
CA GLU A 115 -43.01 -16.30 -12.18
C GLU A 115 -41.83 -15.92 -11.28
N SER A 116 -40.69 -15.74 -11.95
CA SER A 116 -39.68 -14.73 -11.67
C SER A 116 -39.61 -14.24 -10.21
N ALA A 117 -39.11 -15.10 -9.34
CA ALA A 117 -38.31 -14.64 -8.21
C ALA A 117 -37.03 -14.03 -8.79
N ALA A 118 -37.10 -12.78 -9.25
CA ALA A 118 -35.97 -11.88 -9.33
C ALA A 118 -35.53 -11.53 -7.90
N ALA A 119 -35.20 -12.55 -7.11
CA ALA A 119 -34.27 -12.40 -6.02
C ALA A 119 -32.94 -12.16 -6.72
N SER A 120 -32.65 -10.89 -6.98
CA SER A 120 -31.29 -10.45 -7.24
C SER A 120 -30.45 -11.08 -6.13
N SER A 121 -29.73 -12.13 -6.49
CA SER A 121 -28.48 -12.50 -5.85
C SER A 121 -27.55 -11.32 -6.09
N ARG A 122 -27.81 -10.23 -5.36
CA ARG A 122 -26.84 -9.18 -5.10
C ARG A 122 -25.77 -9.89 -4.30
N THR A 123 -24.84 -10.51 -5.01
CA THR A 123 -23.54 -10.92 -4.51
C THR A 123 -23.10 -9.78 -3.61
N ARG A 124 -23.11 -10.02 -2.29
CA ARG A 124 -22.71 -9.00 -1.33
C ARG A 124 -21.32 -8.54 -1.76
N PRO A 125 -21.11 -7.26 -2.06
CA PRO A 125 -19.81 -6.80 -2.49
C PRO A 125 -18.81 -7.09 -1.37
N THR A 126 -17.82 -7.93 -1.65
CA THR A 126 -16.69 -8.17 -0.76
C THR A 126 -15.74 -7.01 -0.91
N PHE A 127 -15.83 -6.05 0.00
CA PHE A 127 -14.92 -4.91 0.06
C PHE A 127 -13.61 -5.34 0.72
N VAL A 128 -12.49 -4.89 0.16
CA VAL A 128 -11.14 -5.21 0.65
C VAL A 128 -10.39 -3.91 0.85
N CYS A 129 -9.66 -3.80 1.96
CA CYS A 129 -8.77 -2.67 2.21
C CYS A 129 -7.62 -2.69 1.22
N ASP A 130 -7.72 -1.86 0.19
CA ASP A 130 -6.75 -1.73 -0.91
C ASP A 130 -5.89 -0.47 -0.80
N GLY A 131 -5.97 0.25 0.33
CA GLY A 131 -5.19 1.45 0.61
C GLY A 131 -5.81 2.74 0.08
N ARG A 132 -7.06 2.71 -0.40
CA ARG A 132 -7.81 3.93 -0.71
C ARG A 132 -8.24 4.65 0.56
N ILE A 133 -7.96 5.95 0.61
CA ILE A 133 -8.18 6.78 1.81
C ILE A 133 -9.03 8.01 1.55
N HIS A 134 -9.38 8.31 0.29
CA HIS A 134 -10.14 9.51 -0.09
C HIS A 134 -11.43 9.16 -0.83
N CYS A 135 -12.42 10.04 -0.69
CA CYS A 135 -13.76 9.89 -1.26
C CYS A 135 -13.83 9.77 -2.78
N SER A 136 -12.92 10.41 -3.51
CA SER A 136 -12.84 10.33 -4.97
C SER A 136 -12.44 8.94 -5.49
N GLN A 137 -11.98 8.06 -4.59
CA GLN A 137 -11.54 6.71 -4.92
C GLN A 137 -12.61 5.65 -4.62
N MET A 138 -13.71 6.04 -3.95
CA MET A 138 -14.80 5.14 -3.60
C MET A 138 -15.83 5.08 -4.74
N SER A 139 -16.33 3.88 -5.03
CA SER A 139 -17.33 3.66 -6.07
C SER A 139 -18.76 3.73 -5.53
N SER A 140 -18.93 3.63 -4.21
CA SER A 140 -20.23 3.70 -3.55
C SER A 140 -20.13 4.12 -2.08
N CYS A 141 -21.24 4.62 -1.53
CA CYS A 141 -21.34 5.00 -0.11
C CYS A 141 -21.31 3.79 0.83
N GLU A 142 -21.83 2.64 0.38
CA GLU A 142 -21.77 1.39 1.15
C GLU A 142 -20.32 0.89 1.28
N GLU A 143 -19.53 1.02 0.21
CA GLU A 143 -18.09 0.76 0.22
C GLU A 143 -17.36 1.74 1.14
N ALA A 144 -17.62 3.04 1.02
CA ALA A 144 -16.99 4.06 1.86
C ALA A 144 -17.25 3.79 3.35
N ARG A 145 -18.49 3.46 3.72
CA ARG A 145 -18.89 3.10 5.10
C ARG A 145 -18.25 1.81 5.58
N PHE A 146 -17.92 0.89 4.68
CA PHE A 146 -17.15 -0.30 5.03
C PHE A 146 -15.72 0.07 5.37
N PHE A 147 -15.08 0.92 4.56
CA PHE A 147 -13.69 1.31 4.73
C PHE A 147 -13.44 2.04 6.05
N VAL A 148 -14.29 3.01 6.43
CA VAL A 148 -14.16 3.72 7.73
C VAL A 148 -14.21 2.75 8.92
N ARG A 149 -15.00 1.68 8.82
CA ARG A 149 -15.21 0.72 9.91
C ARG A 149 -14.22 -0.43 9.94
N HIS A 150 -13.63 -0.80 8.81
CA HIS A 150 -12.83 -2.03 8.66
C HIS A 150 -11.40 -1.79 8.18
N CYS A 151 -11.07 -0.62 7.65
CA CYS A 151 -9.76 -0.33 7.08
C CYS A 151 -8.99 0.72 7.92
N PRO A 152 -7.69 0.50 8.19
CA PRO A 152 -6.86 1.49 8.87
C PRO A 152 -6.49 2.65 7.94
N ASN A 153 -6.26 3.84 8.51
CA ASN A 153 -5.82 5.07 7.83
C ASN A 153 -6.82 5.70 6.83
N THR A 154 -8.13 5.56 7.06
CA THR A 154 -9.14 6.21 6.22
C THR A 154 -9.29 7.70 6.54
N GLU A 155 -9.19 8.57 5.53
CA GLU A 155 -9.35 10.03 5.62
C GLU A 155 -10.60 10.49 4.85
N MET A 156 -11.73 9.82 5.09
CA MET A 156 -13.00 10.00 4.37
C MET A 156 -14.16 10.49 5.25
N ASP A 157 -14.03 10.26 6.55
CA ASP A 157 -14.97 10.65 7.61
C ASP A 157 -14.30 11.81 8.37
N GLY A 158 -14.67 13.03 8.00
CA GLY A 158 -13.98 14.25 8.44
C GLY A 158 -14.38 14.70 9.83
N ASP A 159 -15.59 14.37 10.24
CA ASP A 159 -16.23 14.73 11.51
C ASP A 159 -16.40 13.54 12.47
N GLY A 160 -16.15 12.32 12.00
CA GLY A 160 -16.04 11.11 12.82
C GLY A 160 -17.39 10.52 13.21
N ASP A 161 -18.44 10.80 12.44
CA ASP A 161 -19.81 10.37 12.73
C ASP A 161 -20.16 9.02 12.08
N GLY A 162 -19.25 8.49 11.26
CA GLY A 162 -19.42 7.24 10.53
C GLY A 162 -20.09 7.38 9.16
N GLU A 163 -20.38 8.61 8.72
CA GLU A 163 -20.83 8.96 7.37
C GLU A 163 -19.64 9.46 6.52
N PRO A 164 -19.00 8.58 5.73
CA PRO A 164 -17.93 9.02 4.86
C PRO A 164 -18.49 9.76 3.66
N CYS A 165 -17.70 10.71 3.16
CA CYS A 165 -17.97 11.40 1.91
C CYS A 165 -19.31 12.14 1.92
N GLU A 166 -19.53 12.98 2.94
CA GLU A 166 -20.64 13.93 3.12
C GLU A 166 -21.17 14.54 1.81
N SER A 167 -20.28 14.91 0.88
CA SER A 167 -20.65 15.52 -0.41
C SER A 167 -21.18 14.56 -1.48
N GLN A 168 -20.94 13.25 -1.34
CA GLN A 168 -21.34 12.21 -2.28
C GLN A 168 -22.39 11.26 -1.68
N CYS A 169 -22.45 11.16 -0.36
CA CYS A 169 -23.29 10.23 0.39
C CYS A 169 -24.36 10.91 1.25
N GLY A 170 -24.22 12.21 1.49
CA GLY A 170 -25.23 13.03 2.12
C GLY A 170 -26.39 13.32 1.19
N HIS A 171 -27.61 13.13 1.70
CA HIS A 171 -28.86 13.64 1.13
C HIS A 171 -29.45 14.67 2.08
#